data_AF-A0A0Q9T9M6-F1
#
_entry.id   AF-A0A0Q9T9M6-F1
#
_cell.length_a   1.000
_cell.length_b   1.000
_cell.length_c   1.000
_cell.angle_alpha   90.00
_cell.angle_beta   90.00
_cell.angle_gamma   90.00
#
_symmetry.space_group_name_H-M   'P 1'
#
loop_
_entity.id
_entity.type
_entity.pdbx_description
1 polymer ?
#
loop_
_entity_poly.entity_id
_entity_poly.type
_entity_poly.pdbx_seq_one_letter_code
_entity_poly.pdbx_strand_id
1 'polypeptide(L)' 'MGDSAYVKTEGYGGLSMRVLFARRSPGSYAALLRDAGPAVDATISLGPGHPASGAVWLAHKPH' A
#
# COMPACT_ATOMS: atom_id res chain seq x y z
N MET A 1 4.09 4.53 -10.16
CA MET A 1 3.22 3.45 -10.69
C MET A 1 3.95 2.14 -10.49
N GLY A 2 3.39 1.14 -9.83
CA GLY A 2 4.14 -0.10 -9.60
C GLY A 2 3.35 -1.16 -8.85
N ASP A 3 2.96 -2.20 -9.59
CA ASP A 3 2.62 -3.49 -9.03
C ASP A 3 3.86 -4.38 -9.17
N SER A 4 4.40 -4.85 -8.06
CA SER A 4 5.53 -5.77 -8.06
C SER A 4 5.44 -6.72 -6.89
N ALA A 5 6.13 -7.86 -6.98
CA ALA A 5 6.27 -8.78 -5.88
C ALA A 5 7.68 -9.37 -5.89
N TYR A 6 8.30 -9.45 -4.72
CA TYR A 6 9.59 -10.11 -4.55
C TYR A 6 9.66 -10.81 -3.20
N VAL A 7 10.52 -11.82 -3.10
CA VAL A 7 10.78 -12.52 -1.84
C VAL A 7 11.96 -11.83 -1.16
N LYS A 8 11.73 -11.30 0.04
CA LYS A 8 12.77 -10.81 0.93
C LYS A 8 13.27 -11.97 1.78
N THR A 9 14.57 -12.26 1.67
CA THR A 9 15.22 -13.40 2.35
C THR A 9 15.96 -13.01 3.63
N GLU A 10 16.13 -11.71 3.88
CA GLU A 10 16.91 -11.18 5.00
C GLU A 10 16.18 -10.01 5.67
N GLY A 11 16.09 -10.05 7.00
CA GLY A 11 15.48 -9.00 7.81
C GLY A 11 16.38 -7.80 8.05
N TYR A 12 15.84 -6.77 8.71
CA TYR A 12 16.61 -5.57 9.05
C TYR A 12 17.79 -5.82 9.99
N GLY A 13 17.80 -6.93 10.73
CA GLY A 13 18.92 -7.36 11.59
C GLY A 13 19.81 -8.45 10.99
N GLY A 14 19.75 -8.69 9.69
CA GLY A 14 20.51 -9.76 9.03
C GLY A 14 20.00 -11.19 9.28
N LEU A 15 18.89 -11.32 10.01
CA LEU A 15 18.27 -12.62 10.27
C LEU A 15 17.57 -13.14 9.02
N SER A 16 17.76 -14.42 8.72
CA SER A 16 17.07 -15.09 7.61
C SER A 16 15.56 -14.98 7.75
N MET A 17 14.87 -14.72 6.65
CA MET A 17 13.41 -14.76 6.56
C MET A 17 12.97 -15.24 5.17
N ARG A 18 11.67 -15.43 4.98
CA ARG A 18 11.09 -15.68 3.65
C ARG A 18 9.73 -14.98 3.58
N VAL A 19 9.74 -13.73 3.17
CA VAL A 19 8.54 -12.88 3.14
C VAL A 19 8.28 -12.42 1.72
N LEU A 20 7.05 -12.63 1.23
CA LEU A 20 6.61 -12.06 -0.04
C LEU A 20 6.24 -10.59 0.17
N PHE A 21 7.08 -9.68 -0.33
CA PHE A 21 6.78 -8.27 -0.38
C PHE A 21 6.04 -7.97 -1.67
N ALA A 22 4.74 -7.71 -1.56
CA ALA A 22 3.92 -7.24 -2.66
C ALA A 22 3.77 -5.72 -2.56
N ARG A 23 4.16 -5.03 -3.62
CA ARG A 23 3.84 -3.63 -3.81
C ARG A 23 2.64 -3.51 -4.73
N ARG A 24 1.73 -2.59 -4.40
CA ARG A 24 0.61 -2.22 -5.26
C ARG A 24 0.54 -0.72 -5.44
N SER A 25 -0.07 -0.29 -6.54
CA SER A 25 -0.36 1.12 -6.75
C SER A 25 -1.31 1.65 -5.66
N PRO A 26 -1.24 2.95 -5.31
CA PRO A 26 -2.22 3.55 -4.42
C PRO A 26 -3.67 3.36 -4.90
N GLY A 27 -3.93 3.45 -6.21
CA GLY A 27 -5.26 3.22 -6.77
C GLY A 27 -5.78 1.80 -6.52
N SER A 28 -4.91 0.79 -6.58
CA SER A 28 -5.26 -0.60 -6.28
C SER A 28 -5.67 -0.75 -4.81
N TYR A 29 -4.94 -0.12 -3.88
CA TYR A 29 -5.35 -0.11 -2.46
C TYR A 29 -6.65 0.66 -2.22
N ALA A 30 -6.88 1.76 -2.93
CA ALA A 30 -8.12 2.52 -2.83
C ALA A 30 -9.34 1.72 -3.32
N ALA A 31 -9.18 0.84 -4.31
CA ALA A 31 -10.22 -0.09 -4.73
C ALA A 31 -10.54 -1.12 -3.63
N LEU A 32 -9.51 -1.75 -3.06
CA LEU A 32 -9.66 -2.70 -1.95
C LEU A 32 -10.34 -2.06 -0.72
N LEU A 33 -9.98 -0.82 -0.40
CA LEU A 33 -10.59 -0.06 0.70
C LEU A 33 -12.09 0.17 0.48
N ARG A 34 -12.50 0.50 -0.75
CA ARG A 34 -13.93 0.67 -1.09
C ARG A 34 -14.68 -0.65 -1.03
N ASP A 35 -14.10 -1.73 -1.55
CA ASP A 35 -14.70 -3.07 -1.51
C ASP A 35 -14.84 -3.58 -0.07
N ALA A 36 -13.97 -3.15 0.85
CA ALA A 36 -14.05 -3.49 2.27
C ALA A 36 -15.16 -2.74 3.03
N GLY A 37 -15.77 -1.70 2.44
CA GLY A 37 -16.92 -0.99 3.00
C GLY A 37 -16.68 0.41 3.59
N PRO A 38 -15.49 0.82 4.08
CA PRO A 38 -15.26 2.20 4.48
C PRO A 38 -15.50 3.22 3.36
N ALA A 39 -16.16 4.33 3.70
CA ALA A 39 -16.25 5.48 2.83
C ALA A 39 -14.96 6.30 2.95
N VAL A 40 -14.29 6.57 1.82
CA VAL A 40 -13.04 7.33 1.77
C VAL A 40 -13.36 8.79 1.52
N ASP A 41 -13.02 9.66 2.47
CA ASP A 41 -13.30 11.10 2.42
C ASP A 41 -12.19 11.87 1.71
N ALA A 42 -10.94 11.44 1.90
CA ALA A 42 -9.78 12.11 1.33
C ALA A 42 -8.62 11.14 1.04
N THR A 43 -7.83 11.48 0.02
CA THR A 43 -6.57 10.80 -0.31
C THR A 43 -5.43 11.82 -0.34
N ILE A 44 -4.37 11.56 0.43
CA ILE A 44 -3.15 12.35 0.44
C ILE A 44 -2.06 11.54 -0.24
N SER A 45 -1.52 12.05 -1.36
CA SER A 45 -0.42 11.40 -2.08
C SER A 45 0.93 11.74 -1.44
N LEU A 46 1.75 10.73 -1.18
CA LEU A 46 3.09 10.88 -0.61
C LEU A 46 4.16 10.64 -1.67
N GLY A 47 5.07 11.60 -1.86
CA GLY A 47 6.14 11.51 -2.85
C GLY A 47 5.64 11.37 -4.29
N PRO A 48 4.77 12.29 -4.78
CA PRO A 48 4.28 12.24 -6.16
C PRO A 48 5.44 12.26 -7.16
N GLY A 49 5.39 11.37 -8.16
CA GLY A 49 6.43 11.23 -9.18
C GLY A 49 7.61 10.33 -8.78
N HIS A 50 7.75 9.93 -7.51
CA HIS A 50 8.82 9.03 -7.09
C HIS A 50 8.42 7.56 -7.32
N PRO A 51 9.37 6.67 -7.69
CA PRO A 51 9.11 5.25 -7.82
C PRO A 51 8.45 4.70 -6.58
N ALA A 52 8.82 5.14 -5.36
CA ALA A 52 8.28 4.71 -4.06
C ALA A 52 7.05 5.52 -3.56
N SER A 53 6.27 6.13 -4.46
CA SER A 53 5.07 6.89 -4.09
C SER A 53 4.10 6.06 -3.23
N GLY A 54 3.60 6.67 -2.14
CA GLY A 54 2.60 6.10 -1.24
C GLY A 54 1.35 6.98 -1.15
N ALA A 55 0.39 6.59 -0.31
CA ALA A 55 -0.77 7.42 -0.01
C ALA A 55 -1.32 7.16 1.39
N VAL A 56 -1.99 8.18 1.95
CA VAL A 56 -2.79 8.09 3.18
C VAL A 56 -4.24 8.31 2.80
N TRP A 57 -5.13 7.43 3.28
CA TRP A 57 -6.57 7.57 3.12
C TRP A 57 -7.20 7.91 4.47
N LEU A 58 -8.04 8.95 4.48
CA LEU A 58 -8.94 9.22 5.58
C LEU A 58 -10.29 8.61 5.21
N ALA A 59 -10.77 7.71 6.07
CA ALA A 59 -11.99 6.96 5.81
C ALA A 59 -12.79 6.77 7.10
N HIS A 60 -14.11 6.67 6.96
CA HIS A 60 -15.03 6.39 8.04
C HIS A 60 -15.88 5.16 7.73
N LYS A 61 -16.46 4.57 8.79
CA LYS A 61 -17.47 3.53 8.63
C LYS A 61 -18.79 4.19 8.17
N PRO A 62 -19.41 3.75 7.06
CA PRO A 62 -20.72 4.26 6.67
C PRO A 62 -21.76 4.01 7.76
N HIS A 63 -22.72 4.93 7.88
CA HIS A 63 -23.83 4.83 8.83
C HIS A 63 -24.79 3.67 8.52
#